data_AF-A0AA36JSI9-F1
#
_entry.id   AF-A0AA36JSI9-F1
#
_cell.length_a   1.000
_cell.length_b   1.000
_cell.length_c   1.000
_cell.angle_alpha   90.00
_cell.angle_beta   90.00
_cell.angle_gamma   90.00
#
_symmetry.space_group_name_H-M   'P 1'
#
loop_
_entity.id
_entity.type
_entity.pdbx_description
1 polymer ?
#
loop_
_entity_poly.entity_id
_entity_poly.type
_entity_poly.pdbx_seq_one_letter_code
_entity_poly.pdbx_strand_id
1 'polypeptide(L)'
;MQRGVCVEDFPVHQCHCFGRYSGYTCNELLCLNACSGRGVCVNGMCQCELGFHGDDCSIFMIEFENQNFGEFVDPTATDATAATTAATV
;
A
#
# COMPACT_ATOMS: atom_id res chain seq x y z
N MET A 1 16.17 -14.76 -9.01
CA MET A 1 14.69 -14.78 -9.09
C MET A 1 14.27 -14.04 -10.35
N GLN A 2 13.76 -14.75 -11.36
CA GLN A 2 13.31 -14.18 -12.63
C GLN A 2 11.84 -13.74 -12.50
N ARG A 3 11.53 -12.46 -12.74
CA ARG A 3 10.17 -11.88 -12.62
C ARG A 3 9.38 -11.86 -13.94
N GLY A 4 9.88 -12.57 -14.94
CA GLY A 4 9.28 -12.70 -16.28
C GLY A 4 10.16 -13.49 -17.23
N VAL A 5 9.70 -13.75 -18.44
CA VAL A 5 10.51 -14.37 -19.50
C VAL A 5 10.75 -13.33 -20.57
N CYS A 6 12.02 -13.07 -20.87
CA CYS A 6 12.43 -12.10 -21.88
C CYS A 6 12.96 -12.85 -23.11
N VAL A 7 12.48 -12.44 -24.27
CA VAL A 7 12.95 -12.92 -25.57
C VAL A 7 13.84 -11.82 -26.14
N GLU A 8 15.12 -12.14 -26.32
CA GLU A 8 16.11 -11.24 -26.89
C GLU A 8 16.30 -11.55 -28.38
N ASP A 9 15.30 -11.21 -29.19
CA ASP A 9 15.36 -11.33 -30.65
C ASP A 9 15.51 -9.91 -31.26
N PHE A 10 16.67 -9.62 -31.84
CA PHE A 10 16.93 -8.32 -32.49
C PHE A 10 15.91 -8.09 -33.64
N PRO A 11 15.14 -6.98 -33.70
CA PRO A 11 15.27 -5.72 -32.96
C PRO A 11 14.24 -5.47 -31.84
N VAL A 12 13.51 -6.49 -31.38
CA VAL A 12 12.45 -6.39 -30.37
C VAL A 12 12.86 -7.08 -29.08
N HIS A 13 13.08 -6.29 -28.03
CA HIS A 13 13.17 -6.83 -26.69
C HIS A 13 11.78 -6.89 -26.07
N GLN A 14 11.23 -8.10 -25.97
CA GLN A 14 9.91 -8.32 -25.39
C GLN A 14 10.03 -9.20 -24.15
N CYS A 15 9.57 -8.68 -23.01
CA CYS A 15 9.44 -9.44 -21.77
C CYS A 15 7.98 -9.70 -21.43
N HIS A 16 7.66 -10.95 -21.16
CA HIS A 16 6.41 -11.35 -20.54
C HIS A 16 6.59 -11.38 -19.02
N CYS A 17 6.13 -10.34 -18.34
CA CYS A 17 6.24 -10.21 -16.89
C CYS A 17 5.20 -11.06 -16.16
N PHE A 18 5.59 -11.64 -15.03
CA PHE A 18 4.68 -12.41 -14.17
C PHE A 18 3.99 -11.52 -13.14
N GLY A 19 2.77 -11.87 -12.73
CA GLY A 19 2.06 -11.17 -11.67
C GLY A 19 1.86 -9.68 -11.98
N ARG A 20 2.22 -8.82 -11.02
CA ARG A 20 2.10 -7.36 -11.13
C ARG A 20 3.44 -6.70 -11.42
N TYR A 21 4.20 -7.20 -12.39
CA TYR A 21 5.48 -6.59 -12.80
C TYR A 21 5.39 -6.00 -14.20
N SER A 22 6.19 -4.97 -14.47
CA SER A 22 6.26 -4.26 -15.74
C SER A 22 7.66 -3.70 -16.01
N GLY A 23 7.79 -2.99 -17.13
CA GLY A 23 9.05 -2.42 -17.61
C GLY A 23 9.87 -3.39 -18.45
N TYR A 24 10.95 -2.89 -19.03
CA TYR A 24 11.84 -3.62 -19.95
C TYR A 24 12.47 -4.86 -19.32
N THR A 25 12.59 -4.92 -17.99
CA THR A 25 13.20 -6.04 -17.27
C THR A 25 12.28 -6.66 -16.21
N CYS A 26 10.98 -6.36 -16.22
CA CYS A 26 10.02 -6.82 -15.20
C CYS A 26 10.43 -6.49 -13.75
N ASN A 27 11.14 -5.37 -13.55
CA ASN A 27 11.58 -4.92 -12.22
C ASN A 27 10.66 -3.88 -11.59
N GLU A 28 9.74 -3.31 -12.35
CA GLU A 28 8.81 -2.30 -11.86
C GLU A 28 7.54 -2.99 -11.35
N LEU A 29 7.26 -2.86 -10.05
CA LEU A 29 6.04 -3.42 -9.46
C LEU A 29 4.86 -2.50 -9.77
N LEU A 30 3.84 -3.04 -10.42
CA LEU A 30 2.58 -2.37 -10.70
C LEU A 30 1.71 -2.31 -9.44
N CYS A 31 1.08 -1.16 -9.24
CA CYS A 31 0.02 -1.02 -8.25
C CYS A 31 -1.24 -1.74 -8.68
N LEU A 32 -1.99 -2.23 -7.69
CA LEU A 32 -3.27 -2.87 -7.90
C LEU A 32 -4.25 -1.85 -8.52
N ASN A 33 -4.94 -2.24 -9.59
CA ASN A 33 -5.91 -1.44 -10.33
C ASN A 33 -5.45 0.00 -10.66
N ALA A 34 -4.13 0.24 -10.81
CA ALA A 34 -3.57 1.57 -10.99
C ALA A 34 -4.04 2.59 -9.93
N CYS A 35 -4.17 2.15 -8.68
CA CYS A 35 -4.69 2.96 -7.58
C CYS A 35 -6.08 3.54 -7.86
N SER A 36 -6.89 2.84 -8.66
CA SER A 36 -8.22 3.27 -9.10
C SER A 36 -8.27 4.65 -9.75
N GLY A 37 -7.11 5.19 -10.17
CA GLY A 37 -6.98 6.59 -10.61
C GLY A 37 -7.18 7.63 -9.51
N ARG A 38 -7.05 7.24 -8.23
CA ARG A 38 -7.29 8.08 -7.04
C ARG A 38 -6.12 8.04 -6.06
N GLY A 39 -4.92 7.96 -6.60
CA GLY A 39 -3.70 7.89 -5.82
C GLY A 39 -2.46 7.80 -6.71
N VAL A 40 -1.31 7.94 -6.07
CA VAL A 40 0.01 7.82 -6.71
C VAL A 40 0.57 6.43 -6.42
N CYS A 41 0.98 5.73 -7.47
CA CYS A 41 1.66 4.45 -7.32
C CYS A 41 3.13 4.66 -6.96
N VAL A 42 3.57 4.15 -5.80
CA VAL A 42 4.95 4.24 -5.33
C VAL A 42 5.45 2.85 -4.94
N ASN A 43 6.39 2.30 -5.71
CA ASN A 43 6.94 0.95 -5.48
C ASN A 43 5.88 -0.15 -5.34
N GLY A 44 4.79 -0.05 -6.12
CA GLY A 44 3.68 -1.01 -6.12
C GLY A 44 2.73 -0.91 -4.92
N MET A 45 2.85 0.13 -4.10
CA MET A 45 1.87 0.53 -3.09
C MET A 45 1.18 1.83 -3.52
N CYS A 46 -0.13 1.91 -3.27
CA CYS A 46 -0.91 3.09 -3.59
C CYS A 46 -0.90 4.10 -2.45
N GLN A 47 -0.45 5.32 -2.74
CA GLN A 47 -0.61 6.47 -1.87
C GLN A 47 -1.87 7.22 -2.29
N CYS A 48 -2.97 6.99 -1.58
CA CYS A 48 -4.29 7.46 -1.96
C CYS A 48 -4.47 8.97 -1.76
N GLU A 49 -5.37 9.54 -2.56
CA GLU A 49 -5.88 10.89 -2.37
C GLU A 49 -6.75 10.99 -1.11
N LEU A 50 -6.94 12.21 -0.60
CA LEU A 50 -7.74 12.46 0.60
C LEU A 50 -9.15 11.85 0.49
N GLY A 51 -9.55 11.12 1.53
CA GLY A 51 -10.83 10.40 1.58
C GLY A 51 -10.82 9.04 0.87
N PHE A 52 -9.81 8.70 0.07
CA PHE A 52 -9.69 7.39 -0.58
C PHE A 52 -8.75 6.46 0.18
N HIS A 53 -9.14 5.19 0.24
CA HIS A 53 -8.51 4.16 1.06
C HIS A 53 -8.57 2.80 0.36
N GLY A 54 -7.93 1.79 0.97
CA GLY A 54 -7.77 0.45 0.42
C GLY A 54 -6.49 0.29 -0.39
N ASP A 55 -6.12 -0.95 -0.70
CA ASP A 55 -4.86 -1.28 -1.40
C ASP A 55 -4.73 -0.62 -2.78
N ASP A 56 -5.86 -0.24 -3.37
CA ASP A 56 -5.98 0.40 -4.67
C ASP A 56 -6.78 1.71 -4.65
N CYS A 57 -7.00 2.33 -3.49
CA CYS A 57 -7.75 3.60 -3.37
C CYS A 57 -9.19 3.56 -3.89
N SER A 58 -9.81 2.39 -3.96
CA SER A 58 -11.19 2.23 -4.44
C SER A 58 -12.25 2.60 -3.37
N ILE A 59 -11.87 2.64 -2.10
CA ILE A 59 -12.79 2.85 -0.97
C ILE A 59 -12.84 4.33 -0.64
N PHE A 60 -13.99 4.98 -0.86
CA PHE A 60 -14.20 6.38 -0.44
C PHE A 60 -14.82 6.44 0.95
N MET A 61 -14.11 7.04 1.91
CA MET A 61 -14.64 7.40 3.21
C MET A 61 -14.87 8.90 3.25
N ILE A 62 -16.15 9.28 3.29
CA ILE A 62 -16.60 10.64 3.54
C ILE A 62 -16.16 11.06 4.95
N GLU A 63 -15.21 11.97 5.06
CA GLU A 63 -14.86 12.65 6.31
C GLU A 63 -16.01 13.60 6.70
N PHE A 64 -17.12 13.06 7.19
CA PHE A 64 -18.04 13.86 7.97
C PHE A 64 -17.46 13.95 9.38
N GLU A 65 -17.05 15.15 9.78
CA GLU A 65 -16.63 15.48 11.13
C GLU A 65 -17.58 14.85 12.15
N ASN A 66 -17.13 13.79 12.82
CA ASN A 66 -17.38 13.47 14.23
C ASN A 66 -16.69 12.14 14.59
N GLN A 67 -15.43 12.28 15.02
CA GLN A 67 -14.59 11.38 15.80
C GLN A 67 -15.22 10.07 16.29
N ASN A 68 -15.18 9.01 15.48
CA ASN A 68 -14.81 7.69 15.99
C ASN A 68 -14.26 6.81 14.86
N PHE A 69 -13.20 7.27 14.21
CA PHE A 69 -12.32 6.36 13.49
C PHE A 69 -11.54 5.62 14.56
N GLY A 70 -11.93 4.37 14.79
CA GLY A 70 -11.28 3.49 15.74
C GLY A 70 -9.77 3.63 15.63
N GLU A 71 -9.14 3.81 16.79
CA GLU A 71 -7.72 3.76 17.00
C GLU A 71 -7.06 2.81 16.01
N PHE A 72 -6.08 3.30 15.25
CA PHE A 72 -5.08 2.40 14.67
C PHE A 72 -4.44 1.70 15.86
N VAL A 73 -5.00 0.54 16.27
CA VAL A 73 -4.42 -0.30 17.31
C VAL A 73 -3.14 -0.86 16.71
N ASP A 74 -2.03 -0.17 16.96
CA ASP A 74 -0.72 -0.74 16.78
C ASP A 74 -0.61 -1.92 17.75
N PRO A 75 -0.49 -3.17 17.29
CA PRO A 75 -0.39 -4.33 18.17
C PRO A 75 0.89 -4.33 19.03
N THR A 76 1.77 -3.33 18.88
CA THR A 76 2.98 -3.12 19.67
C THR A 76 2.91 -1.96 20.66
N ALA A 77 1.80 -1.21 20.71
CA ALA A 77 1.57 -0.23 21.76
C ALA A 77 1.19 -0.95 23.07
N THR A 78 2.18 -1.18 23.93
CA THR A 78 1.91 -1.58 25.32
C THR A 78 1.21 -0.42 26.02
N ASP A 79 -0.07 -0.60 26.35
CA ASP A 79 -0.92 0.32 27.11
C ASP A 79 -0.15 1.05 28.23
N ALA A 80 0.18 2.31 28.02
CA ALA A 80 0.90 3.15 28.98
C ALA A 80 -0.04 3.98 29.87
N THR A 81 -1.29 3.54 30.08
CA THR A 81 -2.25 4.26 30.93
C THR A 81 -3.06 3.34 31.82
N ALA A 82 -2.39 2.74 32.81
CA ALA A 82 -3.00 2.36 34.08
C ALA A 82 -2.19 2.98 35.23
N ALA A 83 -2.62 4.19 35.61
CA ALA A 83 -2.66 4.71 36.96
C ALA A 83 -1.44 4.46 37.89
N THR A 84 -0.65 5.51 37.99
CA THR A 84 -0.24 6.13 39.28
C THR A 84 -1.05 5.71 40.52
N THR A 85 -0.33 5.56 41.63
CA THR A 85 -0.73 5.48 43.06
C THR A 85 -1.07 4.11 43.65
N ALA A 86 -0.07 3.49 44.31
CA ALA A 86 -0.12 3.06 45.72
C ALA A 86 1.11 2.20 46.08
N ALA A 87 2.19 2.85 46.51
CA ALA A 87 3.23 2.19 47.30
C ALA A 87 3.90 3.24 48.19
N THR A 88 3.17 3.66 49.22
CA THR A 88 3.74 4.33 50.39
C THR A 88 3.28 3.56 51.62
N VAL A 89 4.26 3.30 52.49
CA VAL A 89 4.26 2.53 53.76
C VAL A 89 4.49 1.03 53.59
#